data_AF-A0AAJ6ERY3-F1
#
_entry.id   AF-A0AAJ6ERY3-F1
#
_cell.length_a   1.000
_cell.length_b   1.000
_cell.length_c   1.000
_cell.angle_alpha   90.00
_cell.angle_beta   90.00
_cell.angle_gamma   90.00
#
_symmetry.space_group_name_H-M   'P 1'
#
loop_
_entity.id
_entity.type
_entity.pdbx_description
1 polymer ?
#
loop_
_entity_poly.entity_id
_entity_poly.type
_entity_poly.pdbx_seq_one_letter_code
_entity_poly.pdbx_strand_id
1 'polypeptide(L)'
;MTATQDPSHPSAVARLEVALAQIHSPEAKNVFTAVFADSARWEAEAADRRAGAGALRGPLDGRIVSVKALFDVAGTVTSSGSAVLRRRPPAAKDAEVVKRLRAAGAMVIGKTQMTEFAFSALGTNPHDGMPANPRDRARVPGGSSSGAVVSVIGGMADIAIGSDTGGSIRIPAALSGAVGFKPTSGFVPTTGVFSLSSSLDTIGPIAANVEDCFLADQVLSGEVAPSRLRPASPGTFRLNIARGRLFDRCEPEVLAAFENAMERLRSGGLQIKDGSIEAALDDLAHIDKIGTFPSVELGATLRSLGLSELDGIDPRTRARIEAGAGILGTDYVRMVRLRQAAIRSFEQSFGNNEVFVVPTTPIRAPSTSSVAEDTAFHELNGLVLRNPRVANVLDCPAVSLPLPVDGLPVGLMLIGRRNGDRRLLEIASCIEGTLRPA
;
A
#
# COMPACT_ATOMS: atom_id res chain seq x y z
N MET A 1 -5.30 40.75 -19.13
CA MET A 1 -5.00 39.74 -20.17
C MET A 1 -5.35 38.39 -19.59
N THR A 2 -6.55 37.91 -19.87
CA THR A 2 -7.04 36.60 -19.46
C THR A 2 -6.32 35.54 -20.26
N ALA A 3 -5.37 34.85 -19.63
CA ALA A 3 -4.78 33.64 -20.21
C ALA A 3 -5.92 32.64 -20.42
N THR A 4 -6.24 32.40 -21.69
CA THR A 4 -7.12 31.33 -22.13
C THR A 4 -6.54 30.02 -21.62
N GLN A 5 -7.20 29.41 -20.62
CA GLN A 5 -6.85 28.08 -20.15
C GLN A 5 -7.03 27.10 -21.32
N ASP A 6 -5.97 26.35 -21.62
CA ASP A 6 -6.03 25.27 -22.59
C ASP A 6 -6.99 24.19 -22.08
N PRO A 7 -8.12 23.91 -22.76
CA PRO A 7 -9.07 22.88 -22.34
C PRO A 7 -8.47 21.46 -22.33
N SER A 8 -7.26 21.27 -22.89
CA SER A 8 -6.54 19.99 -22.82
C SER A 8 -5.92 19.69 -21.45
N HIS A 9 -5.79 20.69 -20.56
CA HIS A 9 -5.22 20.54 -19.22
C HIS A 9 -6.07 21.28 -18.17
N PRO A 10 -7.02 20.59 -17.50
CA PRO A 10 -7.85 21.22 -16.48
C PRO A 10 -7.01 21.72 -15.30
N SER A 11 -7.39 22.89 -14.78
CA SER A 11 -6.72 23.50 -13.62
C SER A 11 -6.80 22.61 -12.37
N ALA A 12 -5.94 22.85 -11.39
CA ALA A 12 -5.98 22.16 -10.10
C ALA A 12 -7.33 22.35 -9.41
N VAL A 13 -7.92 23.55 -9.47
CA VAL A 13 -9.27 23.82 -8.95
C VAL A 13 -10.32 22.97 -9.67
N ALA A 14 -10.31 22.93 -11.00
CA ALA A 14 -11.28 22.16 -11.77
C ALA A 14 -11.20 20.65 -11.46
N ARG A 15 -9.97 20.10 -11.40
CA ARG A 15 -9.77 18.69 -11.02
C ARG A 15 -10.22 18.41 -9.58
N LEU A 16 -9.96 19.32 -8.65
CA LEU A 16 -10.39 19.17 -7.26
C LEU A 16 -11.90 19.15 -7.13
N GLU A 17 -12.64 20.04 -7.80
CA GLU A 17 -14.11 20.04 -7.70
C GLU A 17 -14.72 18.76 -8.28
N VAL A 18 -14.14 18.19 -9.35
CA VAL A 18 -14.53 16.87 -9.86
C VAL A 18 -14.29 15.80 -8.79
N ALA A 19 -13.11 15.78 -8.17
CA ALA A 19 -12.79 14.82 -7.11
C ALA A 19 -13.72 14.96 -5.89
N LEU A 20 -14.01 16.18 -5.44
CA LEU A 20 -14.95 16.45 -4.36
C LEU A 20 -16.36 16.00 -4.73
N ALA A 21 -16.81 16.18 -5.97
CA ALA A 21 -18.10 15.67 -6.42
C ALA A 21 -18.16 14.14 -6.35
N GLN A 22 -17.08 13.43 -6.75
CA GLN A 22 -17.00 11.97 -6.60
C GLN A 22 -17.04 11.53 -5.14
N ILE A 23 -16.37 12.25 -4.23
CA ILE A 23 -16.38 11.94 -2.78
C ILE A 23 -17.79 12.01 -2.19
N HIS A 24 -18.65 12.90 -2.68
CA HIS A 24 -20.03 13.04 -2.19
C HIS A 24 -21.02 12.09 -2.88
N SER A 25 -20.58 11.29 -3.84
CA SER A 25 -21.45 10.34 -4.52
C SER A 25 -21.82 9.17 -3.59
N PRO A 26 -23.00 8.55 -3.75
CA PRO A 26 -23.38 7.35 -3.01
C PRO A 26 -22.38 6.19 -3.18
N GLU A 27 -21.69 6.14 -4.31
CA GLU A 27 -20.70 5.12 -4.64
C GLU A 27 -19.44 5.23 -3.77
N ALA A 28 -19.09 6.43 -3.31
CA ALA A 28 -17.95 6.74 -2.46
C ALA A 28 -18.22 6.60 -0.95
N LYS A 29 -19.37 6.01 -0.57
CA LYS A 29 -19.70 5.71 0.82
C LYS A 29 -18.56 4.94 1.51
N ASN A 30 -18.20 5.39 2.71
CA ASN A 30 -17.13 4.83 3.56
C ASN A 30 -15.71 4.92 2.96
N VAL A 31 -15.46 5.72 1.91
CA VAL A 31 -14.09 5.87 1.36
C VAL A 31 -13.25 6.79 2.25
N PHE A 32 -13.85 7.88 2.73
CA PHE A 32 -13.20 8.87 3.60
C PHE A 32 -13.82 8.87 5.00
N THR A 33 -12.97 9.00 6.02
CA THR A 33 -13.39 9.26 7.42
C THR A 33 -13.33 10.76 7.75
N ALA A 34 -12.58 11.53 6.98
CA ALA A 34 -12.57 12.99 7.01
C ALA A 34 -12.22 13.56 5.63
N VAL A 35 -12.84 14.67 5.25
CA VAL A 35 -12.58 15.39 3.98
C VAL A 35 -12.19 16.82 4.31
N PHE A 36 -11.13 17.32 3.67
CA PHE A 36 -10.53 18.62 3.96
C PHE A 36 -10.83 19.65 2.86
N ALA A 37 -12.10 19.71 2.43
CA ALA A 37 -12.52 20.42 1.22
C ALA A 37 -12.04 21.87 1.15
N ASP A 38 -12.22 22.66 2.21
CA ASP A 38 -11.86 24.07 2.21
C ASP A 38 -10.34 24.28 2.10
N SER A 39 -9.56 23.53 2.88
CA SER A 39 -8.09 23.60 2.77
C SER A 39 -7.58 23.11 1.42
N ALA A 40 -8.20 22.07 0.85
CA ALA A 40 -7.84 21.56 -0.47
C ALA A 40 -8.13 22.61 -1.56
N ARG A 41 -9.25 23.35 -1.46
CA ARG A 41 -9.57 24.46 -2.40
C ARG A 41 -8.53 25.58 -2.35
N TRP A 42 -8.11 25.99 -1.15
CA TRP A 42 -7.03 26.97 -1.01
C TRP A 42 -5.71 26.47 -1.60
N GLU A 43 -5.38 25.19 -1.40
CA GLU A 43 -4.19 24.57 -1.99
C GLU A 43 -4.28 24.50 -3.51
N ALA A 44 -5.45 24.22 -4.08
CA ALA A 44 -5.71 24.17 -5.51
C ALA A 44 -5.51 25.52 -6.18
N GLU A 45 -6.13 26.58 -5.65
CA GLU A 45 -5.93 27.94 -6.16
C GLU A 45 -4.46 28.36 -6.09
N ALA A 46 -3.77 27.98 -5.00
CA ALA A 46 -2.36 28.26 -4.85
C ALA A 46 -1.50 27.48 -5.86
N ALA A 47 -1.87 26.24 -6.19
CA ALA A 47 -1.21 25.44 -7.21
C ALA A 47 -1.40 26.05 -8.61
N ASP A 48 -2.62 26.49 -8.94
CA ASP A 48 -2.90 27.16 -10.22
C ASP A 48 -2.10 28.46 -10.37
N ARG A 49 -1.99 29.27 -9.31
CA ARG A 49 -1.14 30.47 -9.32
C ARG A 49 0.34 30.14 -9.53
N ARG A 50 0.85 29.09 -8.89
CA ARG A 50 2.24 28.64 -9.06
C ARG A 50 2.51 28.14 -10.47
N ALA A 51 1.59 27.35 -11.04
CA ALA A 51 1.67 26.85 -12.40
C ALA A 51 1.70 28.01 -13.42
N GLY A 52 0.79 28.99 -13.29
CA GLY A 52 0.76 30.17 -14.18
C GLY A 52 2.01 31.05 -14.10
N ALA A 53 2.73 31.01 -12.96
CA ALA A 53 3.99 31.73 -12.77
C ALA A 53 5.24 30.89 -13.10
N GLY A 54 5.10 29.62 -13.51
CA GLY A 54 6.23 28.72 -13.74
C GLY A 54 7.02 28.36 -12.47
N ALA A 55 6.39 28.47 -11.30
CA ALA A 55 7.03 28.37 -9.98
C ALA A 55 6.52 27.15 -9.18
N LEU A 56 6.56 25.96 -9.79
CA LEU A 56 6.16 24.71 -9.15
C LEU A 56 7.04 24.40 -7.92
N ARG A 57 6.44 23.90 -6.84
CA ARG A 57 7.13 23.52 -5.59
C ARG A 57 7.87 22.18 -5.67
N GLY A 58 7.42 21.28 -6.53
CA GLY A 58 7.96 19.93 -6.59
C GLY A 58 7.19 19.01 -7.52
N PRO A 59 7.55 17.72 -7.55
CA PRO A 59 6.99 16.73 -8.48
C PRO A 59 5.49 16.46 -8.26
N LEU A 60 4.93 16.85 -7.10
CA LEU A 60 3.53 16.64 -6.74
C LEU A 60 2.71 17.93 -6.69
N ASP A 61 3.22 19.05 -7.22
CA ASP A 61 2.51 20.33 -7.14
C ASP A 61 1.15 20.24 -7.86
N GLY A 62 0.07 20.51 -7.10
CA GLY A 62 -1.30 20.39 -7.58
C GLY A 62 -1.81 18.96 -7.73
N ARG A 63 -1.08 17.93 -7.30
CA ARG A 63 -1.63 16.54 -7.27
C ARG A 63 -2.57 16.39 -6.08
N ILE A 64 -3.72 15.73 -6.29
CA ILE A 64 -4.69 15.42 -5.24
C ILE A 64 -4.23 14.17 -4.50
N VAL A 65 -3.94 14.30 -3.22
CA VAL A 65 -3.40 13.21 -2.40
C VAL A 65 -4.35 12.91 -1.24
N SER A 66 -4.72 11.65 -1.09
CA SER A 66 -5.42 11.16 0.10
C SER A 66 -4.45 10.44 1.03
N VAL A 67 -4.70 10.48 2.34
CA VAL A 67 -3.83 9.82 3.34
C VAL A 67 -4.66 8.90 4.21
N LYS A 68 -4.14 7.73 4.56
CA LYS A 68 -4.85 6.77 5.42
C LYS A 68 -5.15 7.34 6.81
N ALA A 69 -6.22 6.88 7.47
CA ALA A 69 -6.64 7.43 8.77
C ALA A 69 -5.62 7.29 9.94
N LEU A 70 -4.54 6.53 9.75
CA LEU A 70 -3.43 6.34 10.69
C LEU A 70 -2.35 7.43 10.64
N PHE A 71 -2.41 8.36 9.69
CA PHE A 71 -1.47 9.49 9.62
C PHE A 71 -2.00 10.66 10.45
N ASP A 72 -1.13 11.25 11.27
CA ASP A 72 -1.42 12.54 11.91
C ASP A 72 -1.57 13.61 10.83
N VAL A 73 -2.69 14.33 10.91
CA VAL A 73 -2.94 15.56 10.14
C VAL A 73 -3.37 16.61 11.16
N ALA A 74 -2.66 17.73 11.19
CA ALA A 74 -2.83 18.77 12.18
C ALA A 74 -4.29 19.22 12.30
N GLY A 75 -4.80 19.30 13.51
CA GLY A 75 -6.20 19.68 13.79
C GLY A 75 -7.21 18.55 13.62
N THR A 76 -6.78 17.31 13.32
CA THR A 76 -7.68 16.15 13.17
C THR A 76 -7.31 15.01 14.11
N VAL A 77 -8.29 14.20 14.50
CA VAL A 77 -8.04 13.00 15.31
C VAL A 77 -7.45 11.88 14.43
N THR A 78 -6.44 11.19 14.96
CA THR A 78 -5.90 9.96 14.35
C THR A 78 -6.60 8.75 14.95
N SER A 79 -7.68 8.31 14.29
CA SER A 79 -8.51 7.19 14.76
C SER A 79 -7.92 5.82 14.43
N SER A 80 -7.06 5.72 13.41
CA SER A 80 -6.53 4.46 12.89
C SER A 80 -7.61 3.39 12.66
N GLY A 81 -8.81 3.81 12.24
CA GLY A 81 -9.95 2.94 12.03
C GLY A 81 -10.61 2.38 13.30
N SER A 82 -10.20 2.83 14.50
CA SER A 82 -10.69 2.30 15.77
C SER A 82 -11.63 3.25 16.48
N ALA A 83 -12.67 2.70 17.11
CA ALA A 83 -13.55 3.46 17.99
C ALA A 83 -12.81 3.98 19.23
N VAL A 84 -11.86 3.23 19.78
CA VAL A 84 -11.21 3.57 21.06
C VAL A 84 -10.24 4.76 20.95
N LEU A 85 -9.83 5.13 19.73
CA LEU A 85 -8.97 6.29 19.48
C LEU A 85 -9.75 7.57 19.15
N ARG A 86 -11.06 7.51 18.89
CA ARG A 86 -11.85 8.67 18.42
C ARG A 86 -11.96 9.81 19.43
N ARG A 87 -11.77 9.55 20.73
CA ARG A 87 -11.82 10.56 21.80
C ARG A 87 -10.45 11.15 22.15
N ARG A 88 -9.39 10.74 21.45
CA ARG A 88 -8.06 11.33 21.65
C ARG A 88 -8.06 12.78 21.16
N PRO A 89 -7.18 13.63 21.73
CA PRO A 89 -7.03 14.99 21.22
C PRO A 89 -6.61 14.96 19.74
N PRO A 90 -7.05 15.94 18.94
CA PRO A 90 -6.53 16.13 17.58
C PRO A 90 -5.01 16.25 17.56
N ALA A 91 -4.38 15.77 16.49
CA ALA A 91 -2.94 15.87 16.31
C ALA A 91 -2.51 17.35 16.26
N ALA A 92 -1.48 17.69 17.01
CA ALA A 92 -0.95 19.06 17.04
C ALA A 92 -0.11 19.41 15.80
N LYS A 93 0.42 18.40 15.11
CA LYS A 93 1.30 18.54 13.94
C LYS A 93 0.97 17.46 12.92
N ASP A 94 1.27 17.75 11.66
CA ASP A 94 1.26 16.75 10.59
C ASP A 94 2.33 15.67 10.85
N ALA A 95 2.04 14.44 10.42
CA ALA A 95 3.05 13.42 10.25
C ALA A 95 4.16 13.92 9.32
N GLU A 96 5.39 13.43 9.48
CA GLU A 96 6.53 13.91 8.68
C GLU A 96 6.29 13.73 7.17
N VAL A 97 5.66 12.62 6.78
CA VAL A 97 5.28 12.38 5.37
C VAL A 97 4.19 13.33 4.88
N VAL A 98 3.20 13.70 5.72
CA VAL A 98 2.14 14.66 5.34
C VAL A 98 2.74 16.05 5.15
N LYS A 99 3.66 16.45 6.03
CA LYS A 99 4.43 17.68 5.89
C LYS A 99 5.22 17.71 4.57
N ARG A 100 5.89 16.61 4.20
CA ARG A 100 6.63 16.51 2.92
C ARG A 100 5.71 16.64 1.71
N LEU A 101 4.53 16.02 1.73
CA LEU A 101 3.53 16.14 0.66
C LEU A 101 3.09 17.60 0.47
N ARG A 102 2.71 18.29 1.55
CA ARG A 102 2.31 19.71 1.48
C ARG A 102 3.46 20.61 1.01
N ALA A 103 4.68 20.34 1.45
CA ALA A 103 5.87 21.07 1.01
C ALA A 103 6.13 20.89 -0.50
N ALA A 104 5.86 19.69 -1.04
CA ALA A 104 5.92 19.40 -2.47
C ALA A 104 4.74 19.98 -3.29
N GLY A 105 3.81 20.70 -2.65
CA GLY A 105 2.66 21.33 -3.30
C GLY A 105 1.46 20.40 -3.53
N ALA A 106 1.46 19.20 -2.94
CA ALA A 106 0.34 18.28 -3.02
C ALA A 106 -0.86 18.81 -2.23
N MET A 107 -2.07 18.57 -2.75
CA MET A 107 -3.33 18.91 -2.12
C MET A 107 -3.82 17.74 -1.27
N VAL A 108 -3.73 17.83 0.06
CA VAL A 108 -4.14 16.73 0.93
C VAL A 108 -5.66 16.78 1.13
N ILE A 109 -6.41 15.92 0.43
CA ILE A 109 -7.87 16.03 0.32
C ILE A 109 -8.64 15.41 1.50
N GLY A 110 -8.05 14.49 2.24
CA GLY A 110 -8.77 13.83 3.34
C GLY A 110 -8.08 12.60 3.92
N LYS A 111 -8.69 12.06 4.97
CA LYS A 111 -8.31 10.80 5.61
C LYS A 111 -9.17 9.66 5.09
N THR A 112 -8.54 8.62 4.55
CA THR A 112 -9.26 7.46 3.99
C THR A 112 -9.53 6.40 5.04
N GLN A 113 -10.65 5.69 4.88
CA GLN A 113 -11.02 4.53 5.68
C GLN A 113 -9.93 3.45 5.61
N MET A 114 -9.84 2.69 6.70
CA MET A 114 -8.95 1.55 6.84
C MET A 114 -9.56 0.49 7.76
N THR A 115 -9.08 -0.75 7.67
CA THR A 115 -9.26 -1.73 8.76
C THR A 115 -8.68 -1.19 10.07
N GLU A 116 -9.37 -1.46 11.18
CA GLU A 116 -8.92 -1.09 12.52
C GLU A 116 -7.47 -1.48 12.79
N PHE A 117 -6.67 -0.51 13.26
CA PHE A 117 -5.23 -0.61 13.55
C PHE A 117 -4.39 -1.19 12.42
N ALA A 118 -4.89 -1.16 11.18
CA ALA A 118 -4.30 -1.80 10.03
C ALA A 118 -4.23 -3.34 10.10
N PHE A 119 -4.95 -4.00 11.03
CA PHE A 119 -4.70 -5.40 11.40
C PHE A 119 -5.53 -6.47 10.66
N SER A 120 -5.81 -6.26 9.38
CA SER A 120 -6.32 -7.24 8.41
C SER A 120 -6.09 -6.73 6.98
N ALA A 121 -6.09 -7.64 6.02
CA ALA A 121 -5.85 -7.38 4.61
C ALA A 121 -7.11 -7.33 3.74
N LEU A 122 -8.32 -7.49 4.31
CA LEU A 122 -9.56 -7.56 3.52
C LEU A 122 -10.32 -6.23 3.47
N GLY A 123 -10.06 -5.31 4.40
CA GLY A 123 -10.63 -3.95 4.38
C GLY A 123 -11.94 -3.77 5.14
N THR A 124 -12.41 -4.83 5.82
CA THR A 124 -13.54 -4.74 6.74
C THR A 124 -13.19 -3.86 7.93
N ASN A 125 -14.18 -3.10 8.41
CA ASN A 125 -14.11 -2.36 9.65
C ASN A 125 -15.52 -2.23 10.24
N PRO A 126 -15.80 -2.73 11.46
CA PRO A 126 -17.13 -2.67 12.06
C PRO A 126 -17.54 -1.25 12.50
N HIS A 127 -16.59 -0.31 12.63
CA HIS A 127 -16.84 1.04 13.15
C HIS A 127 -17.02 2.10 12.06
N ASP A 128 -16.30 1.97 10.94
CA ASP A 128 -16.33 2.90 9.81
C ASP A 128 -17.05 2.32 8.58
N GLY A 129 -17.47 1.05 8.66
CA GLY A 129 -17.94 0.29 7.51
C GLY A 129 -16.78 -0.04 6.55
N MET A 130 -17.13 -0.54 5.36
CA MET A 130 -16.17 -0.90 4.31
C MET A 130 -16.58 -0.20 3.00
N PRO A 131 -15.67 0.46 2.29
CA PRO A 131 -15.96 0.96 0.94
C PRO A 131 -16.08 -0.22 -0.02
N ALA A 132 -16.97 -0.11 -1.02
CA ALA A 132 -17.12 -1.14 -2.03
C ALA A 132 -15.90 -1.16 -2.98
N ASN A 133 -15.52 -2.34 -3.49
CA ASN A 133 -14.49 -2.42 -4.51
C ASN A 133 -14.97 -1.73 -5.81
N PRO A 134 -14.20 -0.79 -6.38
CA PRO A 134 -14.63 -0.03 -7.56
C PRO A 134 -14.73 -0.87 -8.84
N ARG A 135 -14.16 -2.09 -8.85
CA ARG A 135 -14.22 -3.01 -9.99
C ARG A 135 -15.38 -3.99 -9.91
N ASP A 136 -15.91 -4.23 -8.70
CA ASP A 136 -17.11 -5.01 -8.45
C ASP A 136 -17.62 -4.68 -7.03
N ARG A 137 -18.76 -4.00 -6.95
CA ARG A 137 -19.30 -3.49 -5.67
C ARG A 137 -19.71 -4.59 -4.70
N ALA A 138 -19.88 -5.83 -5.15
CA ALA A 138 -20.17 -6.98 -4.30
C ALA A 138 -18.92 -7.62 -3.67
N ARG A 139 -17.74 -7.01 -3.87
CA ARG A 139 -16.45 -7.53 -3.40
C ARG A 139 -15.73 -6.57 -2.48
N VAL A 140 -14.81 -7.15 -1.70
CA VAL A 140 -13.94 -6.38 -0.82
C VAL A 140 -12.88 -5.61 -1.64
N PRO A 141 -12.52 -4.38 -1.26
CA PRO A 141 -11.48 -3.61 -1.93
C PRO A 141 -10.05 -4.12 -1.60
N GLY A 142 -9.92 -4.98 -0.59
CA GLY A 142 -8.65 -5.28 0.04
C GLY A 142 -8.26 -4.22 1.06
N GLY A 143 -7.23 -4.50 1.85
CA GLY A 143 -6.87 -3.68 3.00
C GLY A 143 -5.47 -3.92 3.54
N SER A 144 -5.10 -3.23 4.61
CA SER A 144 -5.94 -2.31 5.38
C SER A 144 -6.09 -0.92 4.77
N SER A 145 -5.41 -0.59 3.66
CA SER A 145 -5.52 0.73 2.99
C SER A 145 -6.69 0.77 2.01
N SER A 146 -7.89 0.45 2.50
CA SER A 146 -9.08 0.19 1.67
C SER A 146 -9.67 1.44 1.05
N GLY A 147 -9.93 2.48 1.85
CA GLY A 147 -10.35 3.77 1.30
C GLY A 147 -9.29 4.41 0.40
N ALA A 148 -8.01 4.13 0.64
CA ALA A 148 -6.89 4.65 -0.15
C ALA A 148 -6.89 4.11 -1.59
N VAL A 149 -7.11 2.81 -1.79
CA VAL A 149 -7.19 2.29 -3.18
C VAL A 149 -8.48 2.70 -3.87
N VAL A 150 -9.59 2.78 -3.12
CA VAL A 150 -10.89 3.18 -3.69
C VAL A 150 -10.87 4.66 -4.06
N SER A 151 -10.18 5.52 -3.30
CA SER A 151 -10.05 6.95 -3.65
C SER A 151 -9.29 7.15 -4.97
N VAL A 152 -8.22 6.37 -5.20
CA VAL A 152 -7.45 6.42 -6.45
C VAL A 152 -8.27 5.90 -7.63
N ILE A 153 -8.79 4.68 -7.54
CA ILE A 153 -9.49 4.05 -8.66
C ILE A 153 -10.85 4.71 -8.93
N GLY A 154 -11.49 5.28 -7.91
CA GLY A 154 -12.72 6.04 -8.03
C GLY A 154 -12.53 7.50 -8.47
N GLY A 155 -11.31 7.94 -8.82
CA GLY A 155 -11.05 9.29 -9.32
C GLY A 155 -11.20 10.41 -8.28
N MET A 156 -11.13 10.08 -6.99
CA MET A 156 -11.19 11.03 -5.87
C MET A 156 -9.81 11.54 -5.45
N ALA A 157 -8.75 10.81 -5.80
CA ALA A 157 -7.37 11.21 -5.59
C ALA A 157 -6.50 10.75 -6.75
N ASP A 158 -5.45 11.50 -7.06
CA ASP A 158 -4.42 11.08 -8.01
C ASP A 158 -3.54 9.98 -7.38
N ILE A 159 -3.24 10.15 -6.08
CA ILE A 159 -2.34 9.29 -5.30
C ILE A 159 -2.93 9.12 -3.89
N ALA A 160 -2.77 7.94 -3.31
CA ALA A 160 -3.07 7.72 -1.90
C ALA A 160 -1.84 7.22 -1.15
N ILE A 161 -1.64 7.71 0.08
CA ILE A 161 -0.56 7.25 0.95
C ILE A 161 -1.12 6.29 1.99
N GLY A 162 -0.57 5.08 2.01
CA GLY A 162 -0.96 4.00 2.89
C GLY A 162 0.17 3.51 3.79
N SER A 163 -0.11 2.44 4.52
CA SER A 163 0.89 1.65 5.24
C SER A 163 0.86 0.21 4.77
N ASP A 164 1.98 -0.48 4.86
CA ASP A 164 2.15 -1.87 4.46
C ASP A 164 3.04 -2.61 5.47
N THR A 165 2.40 -3.42 6.31
CA THR A 165 3.03 -4.25 7.36
C THR A 165 3.11 -5.73 6.96
N GLY A 166 2.16 -6.17 6.13
CA GLY A 166 2.10 -7.52 5.57
C GLY A 166 1.53 -7.56 4.15
N GLY A 167 1.44 -6.41 3.47
CA GLY A 167 0.81 -6.26 2.16
C GLY A 167 -0.22 -5.13 2.05
N SER A 168 -0.41 -4.30 3.08
CA SER A 168 -1.55 -3.37 3.12
C SER A 168 -1.54 -2.21 2.12
N ILE A 169 -0.51 -2.07 1.28
CA ILE A 169 -0.52 -1.25 0.06
C ILE A 169 -0.73 -2.14 -1.17
N ARG A 170 0.00 -3.25 -1.24
CA ARG A 170 0.04 -4.13 -2.42
C ARG A 170 -1.21 -4.99 -2.60
N ILE A 171 -1.82 -5.45 -1.52
CA ILE A 171 -3.06 -6.25 -1.51
C ILE A 171 -4.24 -5.43 -2.05
N PRO A 172 -4.60 -4.27 -1.49
CA PRO A 172 -5.68 -3.47 -2.05
C PRO A 172 -5.41 -3.06 -3.50
N ALA A 173 -4.16 -2.75 -3.86
CA ALA A 173 -3.76 -2.49 -5.24
C ALA A 173 -4.03 -3.69 -6.17
N ALA A 174 -3.65 -4.91 -5.76
CA ALA A 174 -3.90 -6.12 -6.53
C ALA A 174 -5.39 -6.47 -6.66
N LEU A 175 -6.19 -6.27 -5.61
CA LEU A 175 -7.60 -6.62 -5.58
C LEU A 175 -8.52 -5.59 -6.26
N SER A 176 -8.09 -4.32 -6.34
CA SER A 176 -8.87 -3.22 -6.93
C SER A 176 -8.30 -2.68 -8.25
N GLY A 177 -7.13 -3.18 -8.68
CA GLY A 177 -6.54 -2.84 -9.97
C GLY A 177 -5.84 -1.48 -9.99
N ALA A 178 -4.94 -1.28 -9.02
CA ALA A 178 -4.04 -0.13 -8.92
C ALA A 178 -2.58 -0.60 -8.91
N VAL A 179 -1.64 0.35 -8.96
CA VAL A 179 -0.24 0.13 -8.60
C VAL A 179 -0.06 0.43 -7.11
N GLY A 180 0.63 -0.45 -6.39
CA GLY A 180 0.96 -0.24 -4.98
C GLY A 180 2.44 -0.48 -4.72
N PHE A 181 3.15 0.53 -4.22
CA PHE A 181 4.58 0.45 -3.94
C PHE A 181 4.85 0.44 -2.43
N LYS A 182 5.55 -0.60 -1.97
CA LYS A 182 6.15 -0.68 -0.64
C LYS A 182 7.66 -0.42 -0.77
N PRO A 183 8.17 0.69 -0.25
CA PRO A 183 9.61 0.93 -0.15
C PRO A 183 10.34 -0.09 0.74
N THR A 184 11.66 -0.02 0.76
CA THR A 184 12.51 -0.66 1.75
C THR A 184 12.09 -0.18 3.15
N SER A 185 11.96 -1.12 4.09
CA SER A 185 11.58 -0.78 5.46
C SER A 185 12.61 0.17 6.09
N GLY A 186 12.12 1.16 6.84
CA GLY A 186 12.96 2.16 7.50
C GLY A 186 13.46 3.30 6.60
N PHE A 187 13.18 3.28 5.28
CA PHE A 187 13.60 4.34 4.37
C PHE A 187 12.69 5.58 4.44
N VAL A 188 11.37 5.38 4.50
CA VAL A 188 10.38 6.45 4.70
C VAL A 188 10.09 6.61 6.20
N PRO A 189 10.12 7.83 6.76
CA PRO A 189 9.89 8.05 8.18
C PRO A 189 8.45 7.74 8.61
N THR A 190 8.31 7.18 9.81
CA THR A 190 7.01 6.85 10.44
C THR A 190 6.61 7.82 11.56
N THR A 191 7.31 8.95 11.71
CA THR A 191 7.00 9.97 12.72
C THR A 191 5.61 10.58 12.48
N GLY A 192 4.76 10.54 13.51
CA GLY A 192 3.36 10.98 13.43
C GLY A 192 2.44 9.96 12.74
N VAL A 193 2.84 8.69 12.70
CA VAL A 193 2.03 7.60 12.15
C VAL A 193 1.72 6.59 13.25
N PHE A 194 0.45 6.19 13.37
CA PHE A 194 0.07 5.13 14.29
C PHE A 194 0.71 3.79 13.87
N SER A 195 1.38 3.12 14.80
CA SER A 195 2.14 1.90 14.52
C SER A 195 1.34 0.63 14.82
N LEU A 196 1.18 -0.23 13.82
CA LEU A 196 0.74 -1.60 14.00
C LEU A 196 1.93 -2.46 14.45
N SER A 197 3.05 -2.34 13.75
CA SER A 197 4.28 -3.08 14.02
C SER A 197 5.48 -2.22 13.66
N SER A 198 6.07 -1.57 14.65
CA SER A 198 7.29 -0.77 14.52
C SER A 198 8.45 -1.46 13.77
N SER A 199 8.51 -2.80 13.79
CA SER A 199 9.55 -3.55 13.08
C SER A 199 9.25 -3.81 11.60
N LEU A 200 7.98 -3.70 11.17
CA LEU A 200 7.53 -4.08 9.82
C LEU A 200 6.79 -2.97 9.06
N ASP A 201 6.29 -1.94 9.75
CA ASP A 201 5.49 -0.87 9.18
C ASP A 201 6.31 -0.09 8.14
N THR A 202 5.84 -0.11 6.89
CA THR A 202 6.39 0.72 5.81
C THR A 202 5.31 1.66 5.28
N ILE A 203 5.68 2.88 4.94
CA ILE A 203 4.80 3.88 4.33
C ILE A 203 5.09 3.96 2.83
N GLY A 204 4.05 4.01 2.01
CA GLY A 204 4.22 4.06 0.56
C GLY A 204 2.95 4.44 -0.19
N PRO A 205 3.08 4.67 -1.51
CA PRO A 205 1.98 5.13 -2.34
C PRO A 205 1.17 4.00 -2.97
N ILE A 206 -0.10 4.32 -3.23
CA ILE A 206 -1.00 3.65 -4.17
C ILE A 206 -1.35 4.68 -5.24
N ALA A 207 -1.27 4.30 -6.51
CA ALA A 207 -1.60 5.16 -7.64
C ALA A 207 -2.12 4.36 -8.84
N ALA A 208 -2.56 5.04 -9.90
CA ALA A 208 -3.02 4.38 -11.11
C ALA A 208 -1.88 3.78 -11.96
N ASN A 209 -0.64 4.25 -11.76
CA ASN A 209 0.52 3.87 -12.56
C ASN A 209 1.83 3.95 -11.75
N VAL A 210 2.92 3.39 -12.30
CA VAL A 210 4.25 3.37 -11.66
C VAL A 210 4.87 4.76 -11.54
N GLU A 211 4.65 5.66 -12.51
CA GLU A 211 5.20 7.03 -12.50
C GLU A 211 4.71 7.79 -11.26
N ASP A 212 3.42 7.74 -10.97
CA ASP A 212 2.84 8.42 -9.81
C ASP A 212 3.34 7.85 -8.48
N CYS A 213 3.50 6.52 -8.39
CA CYS A 213 4.14 5.90 -7.23
C CYS A 213 5.61 6.35 -7.07
N PHE A 214 6.35 6.49 -8.18
CA PHE A 214 7.72 6.98 -8.16
C PHE A 214 7.82 8.45 -7.72
N LEU A 215 6.99 9.33 -8.26
CA LEU A 215 6.95 10.74 -7.85
C LEU A 215 6.58 10.89 -6.36
N ALA A 216 5.63 10.07 -5.88
CA ALA A 216 5.27 10.05 -4.46
C ALA A 216 6.42 9.56 -3.58
N ASP A 217 7.08 8.45 -3.95
CA ASP A 217 8.17 7.90 -3.16
C ASP A 217 9.36 8.88 -3.01
N GLN A 218 9.70 9.63 -4.06
CA GLN A 218 10.74 10.68 -3.97
C GLN A 218 10.40 11.73 -2.90
N VAL A 219 9.13 12.14 -2.81
CA VAL A 219 8.66 13.09 -1.80
C VAL A 219 8.63 12.45 -0.41
N LEU A 220 8.13 11.22 -0.29
CA LEU A 220 8.01 10.51 0.99
C LEU A 220 9.39 10.21 1.60
N SER A 221 10.34 9.75 0.79
CA SER A 221 11.72 9.46 1.22
C SER A 221 12.53 10.73 1.50
N GLY A 222 12.11 11.87 0.94
CA GLY A 222 12.79 13.16 1.12
C GLY A 222 14.00 13.32 0.21
N GLU A 223 13.92 12.80 -1.02
CA GLU A 223 14.98 12.96 -2.03
C GLU A 223 15.19 14.45 -2.33
N VAL A 224 16.43 14.91 -2.15
CA VAL A 224 16.78 16.35 -2.25
C VAL A 224 16.76 16.84 -3.70
N ALA A 225 17.05 15.95 -4.65
CA ALA A 225 17.11 16.27 -6.08
C ALA A 225 16.14 15.36 -6.85
N PRO A 226 14.84 15.71 -6.92
CA PRO A 226 13.86 14.95 -7.66
C PRO A 226 14.28 14.75 -9.11
N SER A 227 13.97 13.57 -9.61
CA SER A 227 14.34 13.09 -10.93
C SER A 227 13.12 12.55 -11.65
N ARG A 228 13.26 12.34 -12.96
CA ARG A 228 12.23 11.68 -13.76
C ARG A 228 12.46 10.18 -13.75
N LEU A 229 11.36 9.43 -13.74
CA LEU A 229 11.41 7.99 -13.92
C LEU A 229 11.97 7.69 -15.32
N ARG A 230 12.91 6.74 -15.38
CA ARG A 230 13.40 6.20 -16.65
C ARG A 230 13.21 4.70 -16.62
N PRO A 231 12.39 4.12 -17.52
CA PRO A 231 12.24 2.68 -17.57
C PRO A 231 13.60 1.98 -17.72
N ALA A 232 13.80 0.90 -16.98
CA ALA A 232 15.00 0.09 -17.13
C ALA A 232 15.06 -0.50 -18.54
N SER A 233 16.23 -0.50 -19.18
CA SER A 233 16.39 -1.12 -20.49
C SER A 233 16.26 -2.65 -20.39
N PRO A 234 15.52 -3.31 -21.30
CA PRO A 234 15.53 -4.77 -21.40
C PRO A 234 16.97 -5.33 -21.46
N GLY A 235 17.24 -6.41 -20.73
CA GLY A 235 18.57 -7.03 -20.62
C GLY A 235 19.47 -6.48 -19.50
N THR A 236 19.10 -5.35 -18.87
CA THR A 236 19.84 -4.81 -17.70
C THR A 236 19.34 -5.38 -16.35
N PHE A 237 18.33 -6.25 -16.39
CA PHE A 237 17.75 -6.93 -15.24
C PHE A 237 17.21 -8.31 -15.64
N ARG A 238 16.92 -9.14 -14.65
CA ARG A 238 16.33 -10.48 -14.82
C ARG A 238 15.17 -10.70 -13.87
N LEU A 239 14.12 -11.34 -14.36
CA LEU A 239 12.99 -11.77 -13.54
C LEU A 239 13.17 -13.22 -13.14
N ASN A 240 13.07 -13.48 -11.84
CA ASN A 240 13.14 -14.81 -11.26
C ASN A 240 11.77 -15.16 -10.68
N ILE A 241 11.04 -16.06 -11.33
CA ILE A 241 9.74 -16.49 -10.84
C ILE A 241 9.96 -17.37 -9.62
N ALA A 242 9.54 -16.90 -8.44
CA ALA A 242 9.71 -17.63 -7.19
C ALA A 242 8.64 -18.73 -7.05
N ARG A 243 8.78 -19.80 -7.84
CA ARG A 243 7.89 -20.97 -7.86
C ARG A 243 7.86 -21.68 -6.50
N GLY A 244 6.83 -22.49 -6.28
CA GLY A 244 6.63 -23.25 -5.04
C GLY A 244 5.46 -22.73 -4.20
N ARG A 245 5.61 -22.69 -2.87
CA ARG A 245 4.53 -22.42 -1.90
C ARG A 245 3.77 -21.11 -2.11
N LEU A 246 4.37 -20.13 -2.78
CA LEU A 246 3.69 -18.87 -3.12
C LEU A 246 2.65 -19.00 -4.25
N PHE A 247 2.58 -20.15 -4.92
CA PHE A 247 1.58 -20.49 -5.94
C PHE A 247 0.50 -21.45 -5.43
N ASP A 248 0.67 -22.03 -4.24
CA ASP A 248 -0.31 -22.97 -3.67
C ASP A 248 -1.68 -22.30 -3.58
N ARG A 249 -2.75 -23.05 -3.85
CA ARG A 249 -4.13 -22.53 -3.75
C ARG A 249 -4.39 -21.23 -4.52
N CYS A 250 -3.57 -20.88 -5.51
CA CYS A 250 -3.90 -19.78 -6.40
C CYS A 250 -5.15 -20.14 -7.21
N GLU A 251 -6.06 -19.18 -7.38
CA GLU A 251 -7.19 -19.34 -8.29
C GLU A 251 -6.70 -19.63 -9.72
N PRO A 252 -7.38 -20.49 -10.49
CA PRO A 252 -7.02 -20.77 -11.88
C PRO A 252 -6.88 -19.50 -12.72
N GLU A 253 -7.74 -18.51 -12.52
CA GLU A 253 -7.70 -17.23 -13.24
C GLU A 253 -6.49 -16.38 -12.85
N VAL A 254 -6.03 -16.45 -11.59
CA VAL A 254 -4.79 -15.79 -11.15
C VAL A 254 -3.57 -16.45 -11.79
N LEU A 255 -3.53 -17.78 -11.82
CA LEU A 255 -2.46 -18.53 -12.48
C LEU A 255 -2.41 -18.26 -13.99
N ALA A 256 -3.56 -18.32 -14.66
CA ALA A 256 -3.66 -18.05 -16.09
C ALA A 256 -3.22 -16.62 -16.43
N ALA A 257 -3.68 -15.62 -15.66
CA ALA A 257 -3.26 -14.23 -15.83
C ALA A 257 -1.75 -14.06 -15.64
N PHE A 258 -1.19 -14.69 -14.61
CA PHE A 258 0.25 -14.64 -14.32
C PHE A 258 1.07 -15.28 -15.46
N GLU A 259 0.74 -16.49 -15.90
CA GLU A 259 1.48 -17.15 -16.99
C GLU A 259 1.36 -16.38 -18.31
N ASN A 260 0.18 -15.88 -18.65
CA ASN A 260 -0.02 -15.03 -19.84
C ASN A 260 0.83 -13.76 -19.77
N ALA A 261 0.92 -13.12 -18.61
CA ALA A 261 1.79 -11.96 -18.41
C ALA A 261 3.27 -12.32 -18.57
N MET A 262 3.72 -13.45 -17.99
CA MET A 262 5.10 -13.91 -18.14
C MET A 262 5.42 -14.19 -19.62
N GLU A 263 4.51 -14.79 -20.37
CA GLU A 263 4.70 -15.05 -21.81
C GLU A 263 4.80 -13.76 -22.62
N ARG A 264 3.94 -12.78 -22.36
CA ARG A 264 4.02 -11.45 -22.98
C ARG A 264 5.36 -10.76 -22.67
N LEU A 265 5.83 -10.84 -21.43
CA LEU A 265 7.11 -10.26 -21.04
C LEU A 265 8.30 -10.97 -21.71
N ARG A 266 8.27 -12.31 -21.83
CA ARG A 266 9.28 -13.07 -22.60
C ARG A 266 9.29 -12.66 -24.07
N SER A 267 8.11 -12.56 -24.68
CA SER A 267 7.94 -12.09 -26.06
C SER A 267 8.44 -10.65 -26.25
N GLY A 268 8.34 -9.81 -25.21
CA GLY A 268 8.93 -8.48 -25.14
C GLY A 268 10.46 -8.44 -24.92
N GLY A 269 11.13 -9.60 -24.90
CA GLY A 269 12.58 -9.71 -24.78
C GLY A 269 13.11 -9.67 -23.34
N LEU A 270 12.25 -9.77 -22.32
CA LEU A 270 12.69 -9.81 -20.93
C LEU A 270 13.25 -11.20 -20.58
N GLN A 271 14.36 -11.21 -19.85
CA GLN A 271 14.96 -12.44 -19.34
C GLN A 271 14.20 -12.93 -18.13
N ILE A 272 13.50 -14.05 -18.27
CA ILE A 272 12.71 -14.67 -17.20
C ILE A 272 13.16 -16.11 -17.01
N LYS A 273 13.44 -16.49 -15.76
CA LYS A 273 13.69 -17.88 -15.37
C LYS A 273 12.81 -18.27 -14.20
N ASP A 274 12.57 -19.57 -14.06
CA ASP A 274 12.02 -20.11 -12.82
C ASP A 274 13.13 -20.25 -11.77
N GLY A 275 12.78 -20.01 -10.52
CA GLY A 275 13.61 -20.24 -9.36
C GLY A 275 12.76 -20.45 -8.13
N SER A 276 13.36 -20.27 -6.96
CA SER A 276 12.74 -20.62 -5.69
C SER A 276 13.24 -19.70 -4.59
N ILE A 277 12.34 -19.40 -3.65
CA ILE A 277 12.68 -18.72 -2.39
C ILE A 277 12.28 -19.58 -1.18
N GLU A 278 12.16 -20.90 -1.37
CA GLU A 278 11.66 -21.84 -0.35
C GLU A 278 12.46 -21.77 0.95
N ALA A 279 13.79 -21.60 0.88
CA ALA A 279 14.63 -21.41 2.08
C ALA A 279 14.21 -20.17 2.90
N ALA A 280 13.87 -19.06 2.24
CA ALA A 280 13.39 -17.87 2.93
C ALA A 280 11.99 -18.09 3.52
N LEU A 281 11.14 -18.88 2.86
CA LEU A 281 9.83 -19.25 3.41
C LEU A 281 9.95 -20.18 4.63
N ASP A 282 10.96 -21.05 4.66
CA ASP A 282 11.27 -21.87 5.84
C ASP A 282 11.73 -21.00 7.01
N ASP A 283 12.61 -20.03 6.77
CA ASP A 283 13.03 -19.05 7.78
C ASP A 283 11.82 -18.29 8.36
N LEU A 284 10.90 -17.84 7.50
CA LEU A 284 9.65 -17.20 7.91
C LEU A 284 8.77 -18.15 8.74
N ALA A 285 8.62 -19.40 8.32
CA ALA A 285 7.84 -20.40 9.05
C ALA A 285 8.44 -20.70 10.44
N HIS A 286 9.77 -20.64 10.60
CA HIS A 286 10.42 -20.77 11.90
C HIS A 286 10.10 -19.61 12.84
N ILE A 287 9.95 -18.39 12.31
CA ILE A 287 9.50 -17.22 13.08
C ILE A 287 8.02 -17.38 13.46
N ASP A 288 7.18 -17.77 12.49
CA ASP A 288 5.73 -17.88 12.67
C ASP A 288 5.32 -18.93 13.71
N LYS A 289 6.15 -19.96 13.93
CA LYS A 289 5.98 -20.95 15.02
C LYS A 289 6.09 -20.34 16.42
N ILE A 290 6.73 -19.18 16.56
CA ILE A 290 6.84 -18.44 17.83
C ILE A 290 5.68 -17.44 17.92
N GLY A 291 5.41 -16.72 16.83
CA GLY A 291 4.30 -15.78 16.72
C GLY A 291 4.51 -14.76 15.62
N THR A 292 3.71 -13.69 15.63
CA THR A 292 3.81 -12.62 14.63
C THR A 292 4.15 -11.28 15.29
N PHE A 293 5.08 -10.54 14.69
CA PHE A 293 5.49 -9.21 15.19
C PHE A 293 4.30 -8.26 15.42
N PRO A 294 3.34 -8.12 14.49
CA PRO A 294 2.22 -7.20 14.69
C PRO A 294 1.34 -7.54 15.90
N SER A 295 1.18 -8.83 16.22
CA SER A 295 0.40 -9.25 17.40
C SER A 295 1.03 -8.77 18.71
N VAL A 296 2.36 -8.83 18.82
CA VAL A 296 3.09 -8.39 20.03
C VAL A 296 3.17 -6.87 20.08
N GLU A 297 3.56 -6.27 18.96
CA GLU A 297 3.91 -4.85 18.89
C GLU A 297 2.68 -3.94 18.98
N LEU A 298 1.52 -4.34 18.43
CA LEU A 298 0.29 -3.56 18.59
C LEU A 298 -0.12 -3.46 20.06
N GLY A 299 -0.02 -4.56 20.81
CA GLY A 299 -0.29 -4.54 22.25
C GLY A 299 0.64 -3.58 23.00
N ALA A 300 1.91 -3.48 22.59
CA ALA A 300 2.86 -2.50 23.14
C ALA A 300 2.47 -1.06 22.75
N THR A 301 2.10 -0.82 21.48
CA THR A 301 1.59 0.48 21.01
C THR A 301 0.39 0.92 21.86
N LEU A 302 -0.63 0.07 22.01
CA LEU A 302 -1.85 0.41 22.75
C LEU A 302 -1.55 0.72 24.23
N ARG A 303 -0.68 -0.07 24.88
CA ARG A 303 -0.24 0.22 26.26
C ARG A 303 0.46 1.56 26.38
N SER A 304 1.32 1.93 25.43
CA SER A 304 1.97 3.25 25.43
C SER A 304 0.99 4.42 25.31
N LEU A 305 -0.20 4.17 24.76
CA LEU A 305 -1.29 5.12 24.62
C LEU A 305 -2.23 5.14 25.83
N GLY A 306 -1.96 4.34 26.86
CA GLY A 306 -2.78 4.17 28.06
C GLY A 306 -3.98 3.24 27.85
N LEU A 307 -3.98 2.41 26.80
CA LEU A 307 -5.05 1.48 26.47
C LEU A 307 -4.64 0.04 26.84
N SER A 308 -5.06 -0.40 28.02
CA SER A 308 -4.87 -1.78 28.49
C SER A 308 -6.09 -2.67 28.23
N GLU A 309 -7.29 -2.10 28.28
CA GLU A 309 -8.54 -2.80 27.97
C GLU A 309 -8.78 -2.85 26.47
N LEU A 310 -9.30 -3.98 25.99
CA LEU A 310 -9.59 -4.21 24.57
C LEU A 310 -11.09 -4.10 24.24
N ASP A 311 -11.87 -3.50 25.13
CA ASP A 311 -13.30 -3.28 24.91
C ASP A 311 -13.53 -2.19 23.85
N GLY A 312 -14.40 -2.49 22.89
CA GLY A 312 -14.66 -1.61 21.74
C GLY A 312 -13.69 -1.76 20.58
N ILE A 313 -12.71 -2.67 20.66
CA ILE A 313 -11.87 -3.13 19.53
C ILE A 313 -12.64 -4.23 18.77
N ASP A 314 -12.49 -4.27 17.44
CA ASP A 314 -12.99 -5.33 16.57
C ASP A 314 -12.60 -6.70 17.14
N PRO A 315 -13.55 -7.63 17.39
CA PRO A 315 -13.25 -8.97 17.90
C PRO A 315 -12.15 -9.71 17.11
N ARG A 316 -12.11 -9.54 15.78
CA ARG A 316 -11.09 -10.16 14.92
C ARG A 316 -9.70 -9.58 15.18
N THR A 317 -9.63 -8.28 15.45
CA THR A 317 -8.40 -7.56 15.81
C THR A 317 -7.96 -7.88 17.24
N ARG A 318 -8.92 -7.90 18.18
CA ARG A 318 -8.72 -8.25 19.59
C ARG A 318 -8.08 -9.64 19.74
N ALA A 319 -8.63 -10.66 19.08
CA ALA A 319 -8.09 -12.02 19.15
C ALA A 319 -6.61 -12.08 18.73
N ARG A 320 -6.20 -11.27 17.74
CA ARG A 320 -4.80 -11.21 17.27
C ARG A 320 -3.89 -10.48 18.25
N ILE A 321 -4.40 -9.47 18.97
CA ILE A 321 -3.66 -8.78 20.05
C ILE A 321 -3.48 -9.72 21.23
N GLU A 322 -4.54 -10.42 21.64
CA GLU A 322 -4.52 -11.39 22.75
C GLU A 322 -3.53 -12.54 22.47
N ALA A 323 -3.50 -13.05 21.22
CA ALA A 323 -2.50 -14.03 20.81
C ALA A 323 -1.05 -13.53 20.97
N GLY A 324 -0.80 -12.23 20.77
CA GLY A 324 0.52 -11.62 20.96
C GLY A 324 0.89 -11.40 22.42
N ALA A 325 -0.10 -11.18 23.29
CA ALA A 325 0.11 -10.99 24.73
C ALA A 325 0.70 -12.23 25.42
N GLY A 326 0.49 -13.42 24.86
CA GLY A 326 1.05 -14.68 25.35
C GLY A 326 2.53 -14.91 25.02
N ILE A 327 3.14 -14.07 24.17
CA ILE A 327 4.53 -14.25 23.72
C ILE A 327 5.50 -13.65 24.73
N LEU A 328 6.47 -14.45 25.19
CA LEU A 328 7.48 -14.01 26.15
C LEU A 328 8.44 -13.01 25.52
N GLY A 329 8.99 -12.09 26.32
CA GLY A 329 10.01 -11.14 25.85
C GLY A 329 11.26 -11.83 25.28
N THR A 330 11.65 -12.98 25.82
CA THR A 330 12.74 -13.82 25.30
C THR A 330 12.44 -14.39 23.91
N ASP A 331 11.18 -14.77 23.67
CA ASP A 331 10.72 -15.27 22.39
C ASP A 331 10.64 -14.15 21.36
N TYR A 332 10.20 -12.96 21.75
CA TYR A 332 10.28 -11.78 20.89
C TYR A 332 11.74 -11.46 20.48
N VAL A 333 12.69 -11.49 21.41
CA VAL A 333 14.13 -11.33 21.09
C VAL A 333 14.61 -12.42 20.12
N ARG A 334 14.14 -13.67 20.29
CA ARG A 334 14.45 -14.77 19.36
C ARG A 334 13.87 -14.52 17.97
N MET A 335 12.62 -14.07 17.86
CA MET A 335 11.99 -13.69 16.60
C MET A 335 12.80 -12.61 15.87
N VAL A 336 13.23 -11.55 16.58
CA VAL A 336 14.07 -10.49 16.03
C VAL A 336 15.37 -11.06 15.47
N ARG A 337 16.07 -11.93 16.21
CA ARG A 337 17.33 -12.56 15.77
C ARG A 337 17.14 -13.46 14.55
N LEU A 338 16.08 -14.26 14.53
CA LEU A 338 15.72 -15.12 13.39
C LEU A 338 15.43 -14.28 12.15
N ARG A 339 14.63 -13.21 12.29
CA ARG A 339 14.35 -12.27 11.20
C ARG A 339 15.62 -11.65 10.63
N GLN A 340 16.55 -11.21 11.48
CA GLN A 340 17.82 -10.65 11.02
C GLN A 340 18.68 -11.69 10.27
N ALA A 341 18.64 -12.96 10.67
CA ALA A 341 19.29 -14.04 9.93
C ALA A 341 18.63 -14.29 8.57
N ALA A 342 17.29 -14.35 8.54
CA ALA A 342 16.49 -14.52 7.33
C ALA A 342 16.75 -13.40 6.30
N ILE A 343 16.82 -12.14 6.75
CA ILE A 343 17.14 -10.99 5.89
C ILE A 343 18.50 -11.17 5.23
N ARG A 344 19.54 -11.53 6.00
CA ARG A 344 20.89 -11.76 5.46
C ARG A 344 20.92 -12.92 4.46
N SER A 345 20.26 -14.01 4.78
CA SER A 345 20.13 -15.19 3.92
C SER A 345 19.43 -14.84 2.59
N PHE A 346 18.30 -14.13 2.67
CA PHE A 346 17.56 -13.73 1.48
C PHE A 346 18.32 -12.72 0.63
N GLU A 347 19.02 -11.75 1.24
CA GLU A 347 19.86 -10.80 0.52
C GLU A 347 20.96 -11.49 -0.31
N GLN A 348 21.51 -12.59 0.18
CA GLN A 348 22.50 -13.42 -0.52
C GLN A 348 21.91 -14.25 -1.67
N SER A 349 20.59 -14.51 -1.64
CA SER A 349 19.91 -15.31 -2.67
C SER A 349 19.72 -14.57 -4.00
N PHE A 350 19.73 -13.23 -3.97
CA PHE A 350 19.56 -12.43 -5.18
C PHE A 350 20.79 -12.56 -6.10
N GLY A 351 20.56 -12.89 -7.36
CA GLY A 351 21.54 -12.72 -8.42
C GLY A 351 21.82 -11.24 -8.75
N ASN A 352 22.74 -11.02 -9.70
CA ASN A 352 23.03 -9.69 -10.24
C ASN A 352 21.80 -9.13 -10.97
N ASN A 353 21.34 -7.93 -10.54
CA ASN A 353 20.17 -7.23 -11.10
C ASN A 353 18.92 -8.13 -11.24
N GLU A 354 18.74 -9.03 -10.28
CA GLU A 354 17.61 -9.95 -10.24
C GLU A 354 16.47 -9.36 -9.39
N VAL A 355 15.25 -9.62 -9.81
CA VAL A 355 14.00 -9.28 -9.10
C VAL A 355 13.13 -10.52 -9.06
N PHE A 356 12.58 -10.84 -7.89
CA PHE A 356 11.66 -11.97 -7.78
C PHE A 356 10.25 -11.57 -8.19
N VAL A 357 9.54 -12.45 -8.88
CA VAL A 357 8.18 -12.19 -9.36
C VAL A 357 7.23 -13.30 -8.95
N VAL A 358 6.03 -12.92 -8.47
CA VAL A 358 4.96 -13.82 -8.04
C VAL A 358 3.59 -13.15 -8.21
N PRO A 359 2.47 -13.90 -8.22
CA PRO A 359 1.16 -13.29 -8.00
C PRO A 359 1.15 -12.51 -6.68
N THR A 360 0.58 -11.30 -6.68
CA THR A 360 0.51 -10.46 -5.47
C THR A 360 -0.39 -11.11 -4.44
N THR A 361 -1.56 -11.58 -4.85
CA THR A 361 -2.49 -12.35 -4.02
C THR A 361 -2.81 -13.67 -4.72
N PRO A 362 -3.03 -14.78 -3.99
CA PRO A 362 -3.38 -16.06 -4.61
C PRO A 362 -4.79 -16.08 -5.21
N ILE A 363 -5.66 -15.22 -4.71
CA ILE A 363 -7.07 -15.12 -5.10
C ILE A 363 -7.39 -13.71 -5.57
N ARG A 364 -8.43 -13.58 -6.40
CA ARG A 364 -9.03 -12.28 -6.75
C ARG A 364 -9.87 -11.78 -5.58
N ALA A 365 -10.40 -10.55 -5.68
CA ALA A 365 -11.14 -9.92 -4.59
C ALA A 365 -12.30 -10.81 -4.10
N PRO A 366 -12.32 -11.30 -2.85
CA PRO A 366 -13.44 -12.09 -2.35
C PRO A 366 -14.76 -11.31 -2.32
N SER A 367 -15.89 -12.01 -2.35
CA SER A 367 -17.19 -11.35 -2.17
C SER A 367 -17.33 -10.84 -0.74
N THR A 368 -18.10 -9.77 -0.55
CA THR A 368 -18.42 -9.27 0.79
C THR A 368 -19.15 -10.32 1.63
N SER A 369 -19.96 -11.17 0.99
CA SER A 369 -20.63 -12.30 1.63
C SER A 369 -19.67 -13.39 2.11
N SER A 370 -18.58 -13.67 1.38
CA SER A 370 -17.62 -14.73 1.76
C SER A 370 -16.74 -14.34 2.95
N VAL A 371 -16.68 -13.06 3.30
CA VAL A 371 -15.88 -12.54 4.43
C VAL A 371 -16.74 -12.17 5.64
N ALA A 372 -18.04 -12.50 5.60
CA ALA A 372 -18.98 -12.19 6.67
C ALA A 372 -18.76 -13.10 7.89
N GLU A 373 -18.50 -14.39 7.68
CA GLU A 373 -18.22 -15.36 8.73
C GLU A 373 -16.72 -15.37 9.09
N ASP A 374 -16.40 -15.56 10.38
CA ASP A 374 -15.05 -15.38 10.92
C ASP A 374 -14.05 -16.43 10.41
N THR A 375 -14.44 -17.71 10.32
CA THR A 375 -13.58 -18.79 9.83
C THR A 375 -13.17 -18.54 8.38
N ALA A 376 -14.15 -18.27 7.51
CA ALA A 376 -13.91 -17.93 6.10
C ALA A 376 -13.10 -16.64 5.96
N PHE A 377 -13.38 -15.63 6.78
CA PHE A 377 -12.60 -14.39 6.84
C PHE A 377 -11.12 -14.68 7.17
N HIS A 378 -10.83 -15.46 8.20
CA HIS A 378 -9.47 -15.73 8.64
C HIS A 378 -8.68 -16.52 7.59
N GLU A 379 -9.32 -17.48 6.93
CA GLU A 379 -8.72 -18.24 5.84
C GLU A 379 -8.37 -17.34 4.65
N LEU A 380 -9.33 -16.56 4.15
CA LEU A 380 -9.15 -15.65 3.03
C LEU A 380 -8.12 -14.57 3.35
N ASN A 381 -8.16 -14.02 4.57
CA ASN A 381 -7.21 -13.03 5.05
C ASN A 381 -5.77 -13.59 5.10
N GLY A 382 -5.60 -14.82 5.60
CA GLY A 382 -4.31 -15.52 5.60
C GLY A 382 -3.79 -15.75 4.18
N LEU A 383 -4.67 -16.13 3.26
CA LEU A 383 -4.32 -16.41 1.87
C LEU A 383 -3.84 -15.15 1.13
N VAL A 384 -4.56 -14.02 1.23
CA VAL A 384 -4.13 -12.76 0.58
C VAL A 384 -2.88 -12.14 1.20
N LEU A 385 -2.58 -12.43 2.48
CA LEU A 385 -1.36 -11.98 3.16
C LEU A 385 -0.12 -12.80 2.78
N ARG A 386 -0.29 -14.06 2.34
CA ARG A 386 0.82 -15.03 2.19
C ARG A 386 1.98 -14.51 1.35
N ASN A 387 1.69 -13.98 0.17
CA ASN A 387 2.76 -13.58 -0.76
C ASN A 387 3.34 -12.22 -0.37
N PRO A 388 2.53 -11.16 -0.12
CA PRO A 388 3.07 -9.83 0.12
C PRO A 388 3.90 -9.74 1.40
N ARG A 389 3.53 -10.48 2.46
CA ARG A 389 4.25 -10.44 3.74
C ARG A 389 5.74 -10.77 3.64
N VAL A 390 6.15 -11.53 2.62
CA VAL A 390 7.56 -11.92 2.42
C VAL A 390 8.45 -10.68 2.37
N ALA A 391 8.06 -9.66 1.59
CA ALA A 391 8.83 -8.43 1.47
C ALA A 391 8.86 -7.59 2.77
N ASN A 392 7.83 -7.70 3.62
CA ASN A 392 7.82 -6.99 4.91
C ASN A 392 8.76 -7.65 5.92
N VAL A 393 8.68 -8.98 6.05
CA VAL A 393 9.52 -9.71 7.01
C VAL A 393 11.01 -9.64 6.61
N LEU A 394 11.29 -9.56 5.30
CA LEU A 394 12.66 -9.54 4.76
C LEU A 394 13.20 -8.14 4.42
N ASP A 395 12.50 -7.07 4.82
CA ASP A 395 12.91 -5.67 4.57
C ASP A 395 13.13 -5.30 3.10
N CYS A 396 12.50 -6.00 2.17
CA CYS A 396 12.64 -5.75 0.75
C CYS A 396 11.64 -4.70 0.25
N PRO A 397 12.01 -3.86 -0.73
CA PRO A 397 11.03 -3.10 -1.49
C PRO A 397 10.22 -4.05 -2.38
N ALA A 398 8.94 -3.74 -2.58
CA ALA A 398 8.06 -4.51 -3.45
C ALA A 398 7.00 -3.64 -4.12
N VAL A 399 6.65 -3.94 -5.36
CA VAL A 399 5.57 -3.26 -6.11
C VAL A 399 4.58 -4.28 -6.63
N SER A 400 3.29 -3.97 -6.51
CA SER A 400 2.19 -4.69 -7.16
C SER A 400 1.77 -3.91 -8.40
N LEU A 401 1.73 -4.59 -9.54
CA LEU A 401 1.27 -4.06 -10.83
C LEU A 401 -0.03 -4.77 -11.25
N PRO A 402 -1.03 -4.06 -11.77
CA PRO A 402 -2.21 -4.71 -12.32
C PRO A 402 -1.85 -5.46 -13.60
N LEU A 403 -2.33 -6.70 -13.72
CA LEU A 403 -2.22 -7.48 -14.96
C LEU A 403 -3.37 -7.12 -15.93
N PRO A 404 -3.11 -7.17 -17.24
CA PRO A 404 -4.12 -6.93 -18.27
C PRO A 404 -5.04 -8.16 -18.39
N VAL A 405 -6.16 -8.13 -17.67
CA VAL A 405 -7.17 -9.20 -17.64
C VAL A 405 -8.57 -8.64 -17.83
N ASP A 406 -9.45 -9.45 -18.42
CA ASP A 406 -10.87 -9.15 -18.43
C ASP A 406 -11.49 -9.49 -17.07
N GLY A 407 -12.36 -8.61 -16.57
CA GLY A 407 -13.07 -8.81 -15.31
C GLY A 407 -12.29 -8.32 -14.08
N LEU A 408 -12.20 -9.17 -13.05
CA LEU A 408 -11.63 -8.77 -11.77
C LEU A 408 -10.10 -8.63 -11.85
N PRO A 409 -9.52 -7.60 -11.20
CA PRO A 409 -8.08 -7.39 -11.19
C PRO A 409 -7.28 -8.59 -10.65
N VAL A 410 -6.09 -8.76 -11.21
CA VAL A 410 -5.03 -9.65 -10.70
C VAL A 410 -3.74 -8.84 -10.61
N GLY A 411 -3.03 -8.95 -9.49
CA GLY A 411 -1.75 -8.25 -9.30
C GLY A 411 -0.53 -9.12 -9.57
N LEU A 412 0.49 -8.57 -10.24
CA LEU A 412 1.85 -9.11 -10.34
C LEU A 412 2.75 -8.38 -9.35
N MET A 413 3.35 -9.10 -8.41
CA MET A 413 4.27 -8.52 -7.44
C MET A 413 5.71 -8.74 -7.88
N LEU A 414 6.48 -7.65 -7.83
CA LEU A 414 7.93 -7.65 -7.96
C LEU A 414 8.54 -7.42 -6.57
N ILE A 415 9.50 -8.24 -6.15
CA ILE A 415 10.27 -8.08 -4.91
C ILE A 415 11.72 -7.77 -5.28
N GLY A 416 12.16 -6.55 -4.95
CA GLY A 416 13.50 -6.07 -5.23
C GLY A 416 14.48 -6.35 -4.09
N ARG A 417 15.77 -6.20 -4.38
CA ARG A 417 16.82 -6.19 -3.35
C ARG A 417 16.64 -4.98 -2.43
N ARG A 418 16.91 -5.15 -1.13
CA ARG A 418 16.89 -4.07 -0.13
C ARG A 418 17.73 -2.87 -0.57
N ASN A 419 17.22 -1.65 -0.36
CA ASN A 419 17.77 -0.38 -0.83
C ASN A 419 17.82 -0.21 -2.36
N GLY A 420 17.21 -1.14 -3.12
CA GLY A 420 17.10 -1.10 -4.57
C GLY A 420 15.81 -0.44 -5.08
N ASP A 421 15.14 0.36 -4.25
CA ASP A 421 13.81 0.96 -4.45
C ASP A 421 13.66 1.63 -5.81
N ARG A 422 14.53 2.60 -6.10
CA ARG A 422 14.56 3.32 -7.38
C ARG A 422 14.69 2.35 -8.55
N ARG A 423 15.64 1.43 -8.46
CA ARG A 423 15.88 0.44 -9.52
C ARG A 423 14.68 -0.47 -9.72
N LEU A 424 14.00 -0.87 -8.65
CA LEU A 424 12.78 -1.67 -8.72
C LEU A 424 11.66 -0.92 -9.46
N LEU A 425 11.48 0.37 -9.19
CA LEU A 425 10.49 1.21 -9.90
C LEU A 425 10.84 1.42 -11.38
N GLU A 426 12.12 1.58 -11.72
CA GLU A 426 12.57 1.61 -13.13
C GLU A 426 12.23 0.29 -13.86
N ILE A 427 12.44 -0.86 -13.21
CA ILE A 427 12.08 -2.19 -13.74
C ILE A 427 10.57 -2.32 -13.86
N ALA A 428 9.82 -1.89 -12.84
CA ALA A 428 8.37 -1.92 -12.82
C ALA A 428 7.78 -1.06 -13.95
N SER A 429 8.37 0.09 -14.25
CA SER A 429 7.98 0.97 -15.36
C SER A 429 8.17 0.30 -16.72
N CYS A 430 9.28 -0.42 -16.92
CA CYS A 430 9.51 -1.23 -18.12
C CYS A 430 8.45 -2.34 -18.26
N ILE A 431 8.15 -3.05 -17.18
CA ILE A 431 7.14 -4.12 -17.15
C ILE A 431 5.74 -3.57 -17.40
N GLU A 432 5.37 -2.47 -16.74
CA GLU A 432 4.08 -1.80 -16.94
C GLU A 432 3.90 -1.39 -18.41
N GLY A 433 4.91 -0.77 -19.02
CA GLY A 433 4.89 -0.41 -20.44
C GLY A 433 4.73 -1.61 -21.38
N THR A 434 5.31 -2.76 -21.03
CA THR A 434 5.21 -4.00 -21.84
C THR A 434 3.86 -4.71 -21.68
N LEU A 435 3.24 -4.60 -20.50
CA LEU A 435 1.95 -5.23 -20.18
C LEU A 435 0.73 -4.40 -20.58
N ARG A 436 0.87 -3.08 -20.76
CA ARG A 436 -0.23 -2.25 -21.27
C ARG A 436 -0.75 -2.82 -22.60
N PRO A 437 -2.07 -2.89 -22.81
CA PRO A 437 -2.63 -3.17 -24.13
C PRO A 437 -2.11 -2.14 -25.13
N ALA A 438 -1.85 -2.60 -26.37
CA ALA A 438 -1.41 -1.72 -27.47
C ALA A 438 -2.48 -0.71 -27.87
#